data_AF-A0A3R7SSS5-F1
#
_entry.id   AF-A0A3R7SSS5-F1
#
_cell.length_a   1.000
_cell.length_b   1.000
_cell.length_c   1.000
_cell.angle_alpha   90.00
_cell.angle_beta   90.00
_cell.angle_gamma   90.00
#
_symmetry.space_group_name_H-M   'P 1'
#
loop_
_entity.id
_entity.type
_entity.pdbx_description
1 polymer ?
#
loop_
_entity_poly.entity_id
_entity_poly.type
_entity_poly.pdbx_seq_one_letter_code
_entity_poly.pdbx_strand_id
1 'polypeptide(L)' 'MLDFFDKIQSFIIRIIKLALTLLCLGVITQLLINDKILGWDPVGNIQDAGSSFIGILFIIILYQLYNKNS' A
#
# COMPACT_ATOMS: atom_id res chain seq x y z
N MET A 1 0.08 -7.41 29.14
CA MET A 1 -0.57 -6.20 28.57
C MET A 1 0.17 -5.75 27.32
N LEU A 2 1.50 -5.63 27.35
CA LEU A 2 2.34 -5.37 26.17
C LEU A 2 2.17 -6.43 25.05
N ASP A 3 2.14 -7.72 25.40
CA ASP A 3 2.01 -8.81 24.41
C ASP A 3 0.72 -8.76 23.57
N PHE A 4 -0.36 -8.17 24.11
CA PHE A 4 -1.62 -8.04 23.38
C PHE A 4 -1.52 -6.94 22.31
N PHE A 5 -0.88 -5.81 22.66
CA PHE A 5 -0.62 -4.72 21.71
C PHE A 5 0.34 -5.18 20.59
N ASP A 6 1.39 -5.93 20.93
CA ASP A 6 2.33 -6.48 19.94
C ASP A 6 1.63 -7.45 18.96
N LYS A 7 0.69 -8.24 19.47
CA LYS A 7 -0.09 -9.18 18.65
C LYS A 7 -1.07 -8.46 17.72
N ILE A 8 -1.69 -7.37 18.17
CA ILE A 8 -2.53 -6.52 17.32
C ILE A 8 -1.68 -5.80 16.26
N GLN A 9 -0.57 -5.20 16.67
CA GLN A 9 0.31 -4.47 15.76
C GLN A 9 0.82 -5.39 14.64
N SER A 10 1.32 -6.58 14.98
CA SER A 10 1.79 -7.56 14.00
C SER A 10 0.67 -8.02 13.05
N PHE A 11 -0.56 -8.16 13.56
CA PHE A 11 -1.72 -8.50 12.74
C PHE A 11 -2.10 -7.38 11.76
N ILE A 12 -2.14 -6.13 12.22
CA ILE A 12 -2.39 -4.95 11.37
C ILE A 12 -1.34 -4.85 10.28
N ILE A 13 -0.05 -4.96 10.64
CA ILE A 13 1.05 -4.94 9.66
C ILE A 13 0.87 -6.05 8.62
N ARG A 14 0.46 -7.25 9.03
CA ARG A 14 0.22 -8.37 8.12
C ARG A 14 -0.93 -8.09 7.15
N ILE A 15 -2.04 -7.53 7.65
CA ILE A 15 -3.17 -7.13 6.81
C ILE A 15 -2.77 -6.04 5.82
N ILE A 16 -2.04 -5.01 6.27
CA ILE A 16 -1.57 -3.93 5.40
C ILE A 16 -0.67 -4.49 4.29
N LYS A 17 0.24 -5.42 4.61
CA LYS A 17 1.08 -6.09 3.60
C LYS A 17 0.24 -6.88 2.58
N LEU A 18 -0.79 -7.60 3.03
CA LEU A 18 -1.71 -8.30 2.13
C LEU A 18 -2.51 -7.34 1.25
N ALA A 19 -3.05 -6.28 1.84
CA ALA A 19 -3.79 -5.25 1.12
C ALA A 19 -2.92 -4.55 0.07
N LEU A 20 -1.65 -4.24 0.41
CA LEU A 20 -0.69 -3.67 -0.54
C LEU A 20 -0.38 -4.64 -1.68
N THR A 21 -0.20 -5.92 -1.37
CA THR A 21 0.04 -6.95 -2.40
C THR A 21 -1.16 -7.08 -3.35
N LEU A 22 -2.38 -7.08 -2.80
CA LEU A 22 -3.62 -7.09 -3.60
C LEU A 22 -3.79 -5.81 -4.40
N LEU A 23 -3.45 -4.64 -3.86
CA LEU A 23 -3.47 -3.36 -4.57
C LEU A 23 -2.51 -3.40 -5.76
N CYS A 24 -1.26 -3.84 -5.56
CA CYS A 24 -0.29 -3.98 -6.65
C CYS A 24 -0.78 -4.97 -7.72
N LEU A 25 -1.32 -6.12 -7.31
CA LEU A 25 -1.89 -7.10 -8.24
C LEU A 25 -3.06 -6.52 -9.02
N GLY A 26 -3.95 -5.79 -8.36
CA GLY A 26 -5.08 -5.09 -8.98
C GLY A 26 -4.63 -4.05 -10.00
N VAL A 27 -3.65 -3.21 -9.64
CA VAL A 27 -3.06 -2.23 -10.56
C VAL A 27 -2.48 -2.91 -11.80
N ILE A 28 -1.64 -3.93 -11.63
CA ILE A 28 -1.03 -4.64 -12.77
C ILE A 28 -2.10 -5.28 -13.66
N THR A 29 -3.06 -5.96 -13.05
CA THR A 29 -4.14 -6.66 -13.78
C THR A 29 -5.02 -5.67 -14.55
N GLN A 30 -5.34 -4.52 -13.94
CA GLN A 30 -6.12 -3.48 -14.59
C GLN A 30 -5.34 -2.86 -15.76
N LEU A 31 -4.03 -2.64 -15.60
CA LEU A 31 -3.18 -2.14 -16.69
C LEU A 31 -3.08 -3.12 -17.87
N LEU A 32 -3.10 -4.43 -17.59
CA LEU A 32 -3.05 -5.47 -18.63
C LEU A 32 -4.38 -5.63 -19.38
N ILE A 33 -5.51 -5.62 -18.67
CA ILE A 33 -6.83 -5.82 -19.24
C ILE A 33 -7.40 -4.51 -19.82
N ASN A 34 -6.88 -3.36 -19.34
CA ASN A 34 -7.33 -2.01 -19.67
C ASN A 34 -8.83 -1.78 -19.36
N ASP A 35 -9.35 -2.46 -18.34
CA ASP A 35 -10.73 -2.34 -17.84
C ASP A 35 -10.76 -2.57 -16.32
N LYS A 36 -11.84 -2.12 -15.67
CA LYS A 36 -12.05 -2.24 -14.23
C LYS A 36 -12.23 -3.70 -13.83
N ILE A 37 -11.63 -4.08 -12.71
CA ILE A 37 -11.68 -5.46 -12.21
C ILE A 37 -12.89 -5.58 -11.30
N LEU A 38 -13.98 -6.20 -11.75
CA LEU A 38 -15.19 -6.41 -10.94
C LEU A 38 -15.74 -5.10 -10.33
N GLY A 39 -15.68 -3.99 -11.08
CA GLY A 39 -16.08 -2.66 -10.61
C GLY A 39 -15.06 -1.93 -9.72
N TRP A 40 -13.95 -2.58 -9.38
CA TRP A 40 -12.83 -1.96 -8.69
C TRP A 40 -11.87 -1.31 -9.70
N ASP A 41 -11.50 -0.05 -9.42
CA ASP A 41 -10.63 0.79 -10.25
C ASP A 41 -9.39 1.25 -9.46
N PRO A 42 -8.45 0.32 -9.13
CA PRO A 42 -7.25 0.66 -8.38
C PRO A 42 -6.37 1.71 -9.05
N VAL A 43 -6.28 1.73 -10.38
CA VAL A 43 -5.50 2.73 -11.11
C VAL A 43 -6.14 4.10 -10.99
N GLY A 44 -7.46 4.22 -11.20
CA GLY A 44 -8.21 5.46 -11.03
C GLY A 44 -8.11 6.00 -9.59
N ASN A 45 -8.25 5.14 -8.59
CA ASN A 45 -8.12 5.54 -7.18
C ASN A 45 -6.75 6.17 -6.85
N ILE A 46 -5.67 5.64 -7.45
CA ILE A 46 -4.31 6.18 -7.27
C ILE A 46 -4.16 7.51 -8.01
N GLN A 47 -4.73 7.64 -9.21
CA GLN A 47 -4.72 8.88 -9.98
C GLN A 47 -5.51 9.99 -9.27
N ASP A 48 -6.69 9.66 -8.73
CA ASP A 48 -7.54 10.58 -7.97
C ASP A 48 -6.87 11.04 -6.66
N ALA A 49 -6.09 10.15 -6.01
CA ALA A 49 -5.28 10.52 -4.86
C ALA A 49 -4.16 11.53 -5.21
N GLY A 50 -3.81 11.64 -6.50
CA GLY A 50 -2.96 12.69 -7.05
C GLY A 50 -1.59 12.79 -6.38
N SER A 51 -1.10 14.02 -6.24
CA SER A 51 0.22 14.33 -5.66
C SER A 51 0.37 13.89 -4.21
N SER A 52 -0.74 13.75 -3.47
CA SER A 52 -0.73 13.31 -2.06
C SER A 52 -0.22 11.88 -1.92
N PHE A 53 -0.60 10.97 -2.82
CA PHE A 53 -0.13 9.58 -2.80
C PHE A 53 1.38 9.47 -3.01
N ILE A 54 1.90 10.22 -3.99
CA ILE A 54 3.33 10.28 -4.28
C ILE A 54 4.10 10.92 -3.12
N GLY A 55 3.56 11.98 -2.51
CA GLY A 55 4.18 12.64 -1.35
C GLY A 55 4.34 11.70 -0.16
N ILE A 56 3.31 10.91 0.16
CA ILE A 56 3.35 9.93 1.25
C ILE A 56 4.34 8.80 0.94
N LEU A 57 4.32 8.28 -0.30
CA LEU A 57 5.30 7.28 -0.74
C LEU A 57 6.74 7.78 -0.62
N PHE A 58 6.99 9.02 -1.02
CA PHE A 58 8.32 9.63 -0.93
C PHE A 58 8.80 9.75 0.51
N ILE A 59 7.95 10.20 1.43
CA ILE A 59 8.27 10.28 2.87
C ILE A 59 8.57 8.88 3.43
N ILE A 60 7.78 7.86 3.08
CA ILE A 60 7.99 6.48 3.53
C ILE A 60 9.33 5.94 3.01
N ILE A 61 9.65 6.17 1.73
CA ILE A 61 10.92 5.73 1.12
C ILE A 61 12.10 6.42 1.81
N LEU A 62 12.03 7.73 2.05
CA LEU A 62 13.07 8.47 2.77
C LEU A 62 13.26 7.95 4.20
N TYR A 63 12.16 7.69 4.90
CA TYR A 63 12.22 7.09 6.25
C TYR A 63 12.89 5.71 6.24
N GLN A 64 12.55 4.86 5.27
CA GLN A 64 13.20 3.55 5.13
C GLN A 64 14.69 3.67 4.80
N LEU A 65 15.08 4.60 3.93
CA LEU A 65 16.48 4.83 3.57
C LEU A 65 17.29 5.34 4.76
N TYR A 66 16.69 6.19 5.59
CA TYR A 66 17.29 6.66 6.84
C TYR A 66 17.49 5.50 7.84
N ASN A 67 16.45 4.72 8.12
CA ASN A 67 16.51 3.62 9.08
C ASN A 67 17.37 2.43 8.63
N LYS A 68 17.58 2.24 7.32
CA LYS A 68 18.41 1.15 6.79
C LYS A 68 19.92 1.47 6.88
N ASN A 69 20.29 2.74 7.09
CA ASN A 69 21.66 3.23 7.17
C ASN A 69 22.10 3.64 8.60
N SER A 70 21.25 3.43 9.63
CA SER A 70 21.62 3.45 11.06
C SER A 70 21.73 2.04 11.60
#